data_AF-A0A0F8YXK8-F1
#
_entry.id   AF-A0A0F8YXK8-F1
#
_cell.length_a   1.000
_cell.length_b   1.000
_cell.length_c   1.000
_cell.angle_alpha   90.00
_cell.angle_beta   90.00
_cell.angle_gamma   90.00
#
_symmetry.space_group_name_H-M   'P 1'
#
loop_
_entity.id
_entity.type
_entity.pdbx_description
1 polymer ?
#
loop_
_entity_poly.entity_id
_entity_poly.type
_entity_poly.pdbx_seq_one_letter_code
_entity_poly.pdbx_strand_id
1 'polypeptide(L)'
;MEFSAFANKIFKESIDRYHVKNDVYQTFVNPYANDDITKLLYQKNWIDTVQWHYEDLIRDPEIDPVEALKLKRKIDASNQERTDKVEEIDAYFLDQYRNVDIKDDATINTESPAWAFDRLSILALKIYHMREEADRKDASKAHRL
;
A
#
# COMPACT_ATOMS: atom_id res chain seq x y z
N MET A 1 -20.26 2.15 -9.23
CA MET A 1 -19.45 2.10 -7.99
C MET A 1 -18.24 2.96 -8.23
N GLU A 2 -17.91 3.88 -7.34
CA GLU A 2 -16.72 4.74 -7.50
C GLU A 2 -15.45 3.89 -7.37
N PHE A 3 -14.48 4.07 -8.27
CA PHE A 3 -13.27 3.24 -8.32
C PHE A 3 -12.44 3.36 -7.03
N SER A 4 -12.43 4.53 -6.40
CA SER A 4 -11.78 4.78 -5.10
C SER A 4 -12.34 3.89 -3.98
N ALA A 5 -13.66 3.72 -3.91
CA ALA A 5 -14.32 2.84 -2.94
C ALA A 5 -13.99 1.37 -3.20
N PHE A 6 -13.89 0.98 -4.47
CA PHE A 6 -13.47 -0.35 -4.88
C PHE A 6 -12.02 -0.64 -4.46
N ALA A 7 -11.07 0.26 -4.76
CA ALA A 7 -9.67 0.10 -4.35
C ALA A 7 -9.51 0.05 -2.83
N ASN A 8 -10.20 0.93 -2.09
CA ASN A 8 -10.18 0.93 -0.62
C ASN A 8 -10.64 -0.39 0.00
N LYS A 9 -11.63 -1.06 -0.60
CA LYS A 9 -12.08 -2.38 -0.13
C LYS A 9 -10.95 -3.41 -0.23
N ILE A 10 -10.22 -3.42 -1.33
CA ILE A 10 -9.11 -4.34 -1.60
C ILE A 10 -7.93 -4.03 -0.66
N PHE A 11 -7.60 -2.76 -0.47
CA PHE A 11 -6.55 -2.33 0.45
C PHE A 11 -6.87 -2.75 1.88
N LYS A 12 -8.10 -2.52 2.35
CA LYS A 12 -8.53 -2.98 3.67
C LYS A 12 -8.37 -4.50 3.82
N GLU A 13 -8.78 -5.28 2.82
CA GLU A 13 -8.64 -6.74 2.86
C GLU A 13 -7.16 -7.18 2.95
N SER A 14 -6.28 -6.56 2.17
CA SER A 14 -4.84 -6.85 2.19
C SER A 14 -4.22 -6.53 3.55
N ILE A 15 -4.51 -5.35 4.10
CA ILE A 15 -4.08 -4.92 5.44
C ILE A 15 -4.57 -5.92 6.49
N ASP A 16 -5.88 -6.19 6.53
CA ASP A 16 -6.46 -7.11 7.52
C ASP A 16 -5.81 -8.49 7.42
N ARG A 17 -5.53 -8.98 6.20
CA ARG A 17 -4.93 -10.29 5.97
C ARG A 17 -3.47 -10.36 6.40
N TYR A 18 -2.68 -9.32 6.13
CA TYR A 18 -1.29 -9.23 6.57
C TYR A 18 -1.21 -9.34 8.10
N HIS A 19 -2.07 -8.59 8.80
CA HIS A 19 -2.08 -8.49 10.26
C HIS A 19 -2.64 -9.73 10.98
N VAL A 20 -3.15 -10.74 10.26
CA VAL A 20 -3.45 -12.06 10.86
C VAL A 20 -2.18 -12.75 11.36
N LYS A 21 -1.09 -12.68 10.58
CA LYS A 21 0.23 -13.20 10.99
C LYS A 21 1.14 -12.10 11.54
N ASN A 22 0.97 -10.88 11.06
CA ASN A 22 1.71 -9.69 11.46
C ASN A 22 3.24 -9.89 11.45
N ASP A 23 3.74 -10.48 10.37
CA ASP A 23 5.15 -10.82 10.21
C ASP A 23 5.63 -10.40 8.80
N VAL A 24 6.75 -9.68 8.74
CA VAL A 24 7.38 -9.23 7.48
C VAL A 24 7.98 -10.37 6.67
N TYR A 25 8.22 -11.54 7.27
CA TYR A 25 8.76 -12.72 6.60
C TYR A 25 7.67 -13.68 6.09
N GLN A 26 6.40 -13.33 6.29
CA GLN A 26 5.30 -14.20 5.87
C GLN A 26 5.24 -14.31 4.34
N THR A 27 4.91 -15.51 3.85
CA THR A 27 4.71 -15.73 2.42
C THR A 27 3.52 -14.91 1.91
N PHE A 28 3.77 -14.13 0.86
CA PHE A 28 2.72 -13.43 0.14
C PHE A 28 1.82 -14.41 -0.61
N VAL A 29 0.51 -14.30 -0.41
CA VAL A 29 -0.51 -15.02 -1.18
C VAL A 29 -1.57 -14.02 -1.62
N ASN A 30 -1.76 -13.91 -2.94
CA ASN A 30 -2.81 -13.07 -3.49
C ASN A 30 -4.14 -13.87 -3.55
N PRO A 31 -5.23 -13.40 -2.92
CA PRO A 31 -6.52 -14.10 -3.01
C PRO A 31 -7.22 -13.92 -4.37
N TYR A 32 -6.77 -12.98 -5.19
CA TYR A 32 -7.33 -12.71 -6.51
C TYR A 32 -6.63 -13.57 -7.57
N ALA A 33 -7.39 -14.48 -8.19
CA ALA A 33 -6.88 -15.47 -9.14
C ALA A 33 -6.73 -14.93 -10.58
N ASN A 34 -7.50 -13.90 -10.94
CA ASN A 34 -7.45 -13.30 -12.27
C ASN A 34 -6.32 -12.28 -12.36
N ASP A 35 -5.71 -12.18 -13.54
CA ASP A 35 -4.70 -11.16 -13.85
C ASP A 35 -5.39 -9.84 -14.21
N ASP A 36 -6.07 -9.24 -13.24
CA ASP A 36 -6.79 -7.99 -13.38
C ASP A 36 -6.33 -6.96 -12.34
N ILE A 37 -6.93 -5.77 -12.37
CA ILE A 37 -6.60 -4.65 -11.49
C ILE A 37 -6.72 -4.98 -10.00
N THR A 38 -7.55 -5.96 -9.60
CA THR A 38 -7.65 -6.36 -8.18
C THR A 38 -6.37 -6.97 -7.66
N LYS A 39 -5.73 -7.80 -8.48
CA LYS A 39 -4.46 -8.46 -8.15
C LYS A 39 -3.36 -7.42 -7.97
N LEU A 40 -3.28 -6.43 -8.87
CA LEU A 40 -2.31 -5.34 -8.80
C LEU A 40 -2.52 -4.47 -7.57
N LEU A 41 -3.76 -4.05 -7.30
CA LEU A 41 -4.09 -3.23 -6.12
C LEU A 41 -3.78 -3.97 -4.81
N TYR A 42 -4.10 -5.26 -4.73
CA TYR A 42 -3.78 -6.08 -3.56
C TYR A 42 -2.26 -6.21 -3.35
N GLN A 43 -1.51 -6.51 -4.41
CA GLN A 43 -0.04 -6.57 -4.37
C GLN A 43 0.58 -5.25 -3.93
N LYS A 44 0.12 -4.14 -4.53
CA LYS A 44 0.57 -2.79 -4.20
C LYS A 44 0.43 -2.51 -2.71
N ASN A 45 -0.76 -2.72 -2.17
CA ASN A 45 -1.02 -2.46 -0.75
C ASN A 45 -0.30 -3.44 0.18
N TRP A 46 -0.11 -4.69 -0.24
CA TRP A 46 0.71 -5.64 0.50
C TRP A 46 2.16 -5.15 0.61
N ILE A 47 2.77 -4.72 -0.49
CA ILE A 47 4.13 -4.15 -0.52
C ILE A 47 4.23 -2.96 0.44
N ASP A 48 3.28 -2.02 0.40
CA ASP A 48 3.27 -0.90 1.34
C ASP A 48 3.20 -1.36 2.79
N THR A 49 2.37 -2.37 3.08
CA THR A 49 2.19 -2.89 4.43
C THR A 49 3.46 -3.55 4.94
N VAL A 50 4.12 -4.38 4.13
CA VAL A 50 5.42 -4.98 4.50
C VAL A 50 6.48 -3.89 4.69
N GLN A 51 6.53 -2.90 3.79
CA GLN A 51 7.49 -1.82 3.87
C GLN A 51 7.30 -0.99 5.14
N TRP A 52 6.06 -0.71 5.54
CA TRP A 52 5.76 -0.01 6.78
C TRP A 52 6.39 -0.71 7.98
N HIS A 53 6.21 -2.03 8.08
CA HIS A 53 6.80 -2.82 9.16
C HIS A 53 8.32 -2.94 9.06
N TYR A 54 8.91 -2.95 7.86
CA TYR A 54 10.37 -2.81 7.71
C TYR A 54 10.87 -1.46 8.24
N GLU A 55 10.17 -0.37 7.96
CA GLU A 55 10.49 0.97 8.46
C GLU A 55 10.32 1.08 9.98
N ASP A 56 9.40 0.34 10.58
CA ASP A 56 9.28 0.27 12.04
C ASP A 56 10.43 -0.54 12.67
N LEU A 57 10.82 -1.66 12.05
CA LEU A 57 11.95 -2.48 12.52
C LEU A 57 13.30 -1.74 12.45
N ILE A 58 13.56 -0.96 11.39
CA ILE A 58 14.83 -0.23 11.23
C ILE A 58 14.96 0.98 12.18
N ARG A 59 13.85 1.45 12.77
CA ARG A 59 13.82 2.57 13.72
C ARG A 59 14.25 2.17 15.14
N ASP A 60 14.42 0.88 15.42
CA ASP A 60 14.95 0.42 16.70
C ASP A 60 16.39 0.94 16.90
N PRO A 61 16.66 1.77 17.93
CA PRO A 61 18.00 2.31 18.16
C PRO A 61 19.03 1.25 18.56
N GLU A 62 18.58 0.09 19.04
CA GLU A 62 19.44 -1.01 19.51
C GLU A 62 19.65 -2.10 18.44
N ILE A 63 19.16 -1.89 17.21
CA ILE A 63 19.31 -2.85 16.12
C ILE A 63 20.79 -3.13 15.82
N ASP A 64 21.12 -4.41 15.65
CA ASP A 64 22.45 -4.81 15.21
C ASP A 64 22.79 -4.15 13.85
N PRO A 65 23.95 -3.47 13.70
CA PRO A 65 24.27 -2.75 12.46
C PRO A 65 24.32 -3.61 11.20
N VAL A 66 24.68 -4.90 11.32
CA VAL A 66 24.72 -5.83 10.18
C VAL A 66 23.30 -6.20 9.76
N GLU A 67 22.41 -6.45 10.73
CA GLU A 67 20.99 -6.67 10.46
C GLU A 67 20.30 -5.40 9.92
N ALA A 68 20.66 -4.23 10.45
CA ALA A 68 20.17 -2.94 9.95
C ALA A 68 20.52 -2.73 8.47
N LEU A 69 21.75 -3.07 8.05
CA LEU A 69 22.16 -2.98 6.65
C LEU A 69 21.37 -3.94 5.76
N LYS A 70 21.13 -5.18 6.21
CA LYS A 70 20.30 -6.15 5.49
C LYS A 70 18.87 -5.64 5.32
N LEU A 71 18.29 -5.09 6.39
CA LEU A 71 16.95 -4.53 6.38
C LEU A 71 16.87 -3.28 5.49
N LYS A 72 17.88 -2.40 5.51
CA LYS A 72 17.95 -1.24 4.61
C LYS A 72 17.91 -1.64 3.14
N ARG A 73 18.66 -2.68 2.76
CA ARG A 73 18.62 -3.22 1.38
C ARG A 73 17.24 -3.75 0.99
N LYS A 74 16.50 -4.34 1.94
CA LYS A 74 15.12 -4.77 1.71
C LYS A 74 14.17 -3.59 1.54
N ILE A 75 14.33 -2.54 2.34
CA ILE A 75 13.57 -1.29 2.20
C ILE A 75 13.83 -0.66 0.82
N ASP A 76 15.08 -0.63 0.37
CA ASP A 76 15.43 -0.09 -0.94
C ASP A 76 14.79 -0.92 -2.08
N ALA A 77 14.88 -2.25 -2.00
CA ALA A 77 14.19 -3.13 -2.95
C ALA A 77 12.67 -2.94 -2.92
N SER A 78 12.07 -2.85 -1.73
CA SER A 78 10.63 -2.64 -1.56
C SER A 78 10.16 -1.30 -2.13
N ASN A 79 10.97 -0.23 -2.01
CA ASN A 79 10.67 1.06 -2.63
C ASN A 79 10.65 0.97 -4.16
N GLN A 80 11.57 0.20 -4.75
CA GLN A 80 11.58 -0.05 -6.17
C GLN A 80 10.34 -0.85 -6.58
N GLU A 81 10.06 -1.96 -5.89
CA GLU A 81 8.88 -2.79 -6.16
C GLU A 81 7.57 -1.99 -6.05
N ARG A 82 7.46 -1.05 -5.09
CA ARG A 82 6.30 -0.15 -4.99
C ARG A 82 6.16 0.70 -6.25
N THR A 83 7.25 1.29 -6.72
CA THR A 83 7.26 2.13 -7.94
C THR A 83 6.89 1.30 -9.17
N ASP A 84 7.49 0.12 -9.32
CA ASP A 84 7.19 -0.80 -10.42
C ASP A 84 5.70 -1.19 -10.43
N LYS A 85 5.09 -1.43 -9.25
CA LYS A 85 3.64 -1.69 -9.17
C LYS A 85 2.80 -0.49 -9.57
N VAL A 86 3.21 0.73 -9.24
CA VAL A 86 2.50 1.95 -9.68
C VAL A 86 2.55 2.05 -11.21
N GLU A 87 3.70 1.81 -11.83
CA GLU A 87 3.85 1.82 -13.29
C GLU A 87 3.00 0.72 -13.96
N GLU A 88 2.92 -0.48 -13.38
CA GLU A 88 2.04 -1.55 -13.89
C GLU A 88 0.56 -1.19 -13.82
N ILE A 89 0.13 -0.51 -12.75
CA ILE A 89 -1.26 -0.02 -12.62
C ILE A 89 -1.54 1.07 -13.65
N ASP A 90 -0.59 1.96 -13.91
CA ASP A 90 -0.73 2.97 -14.98
C ASP A 90 -0.80 2.31 -16.36
N ALA A 91 0.04 1.31 -16.62
CA ALA A 91 0.00 0.54 -17.86
C ALA A 91 -1.35 -0.15 -18.06
N TYR A 92 -1.94 -0.69 -16.98
CA TYR A 92 -3.30 -1.24 -17.01
C TYR A 92 -4.31 -0.17 -17.45
N PHE A 93 -4.33 1.00 -16.81
CA PHE A 93 -5.28 2.07 -17.19
C PHE A 93 -5.04 2.61 -18.60
N LEU A 94 -3.78 2.71 -19.01
CA LEU A 94 -3.42 3.13 -20.35
C LEU A 94 -3.99 2.16 -21.39
N ASP A 95 -3.85 0.85 -21.19
CA ASP A 95 -4.44 -0.14 -22.11
C ASP A 95 -5.97 -0.11 -22.08
N GLN A 96 -6.59 -0.02 -20.90
CA GLN A 96 -8.06 0.07 -20.76
C GLN A 96 -8.65 1.26 -21.52
N TYR A 97 -7.98 2.41 -21.49
CA TYR A 97 -8.47 3.66 -22.08
C TYR A 97 -7.79 4.06 -23.39
N ARG A 98 -7.01 3.16 -24.01
CA ARG A 98 -6.20 3.47 -25.20
C ARG A 98 -7.01 3.95 -26.43
N ASN A 99 -8.30 3.61 -26.48
CA ASN A 99 -9.19 3.96 -27.58
C ASN A 99 -10.18 5.09 -27.21
N VAL A 100 -9.98 5.76 -26.07
CA VAL A 100 -10.84 6.87 -25.65
C VAL A 100 -10.44 8.12 -26.44
N ASP A 101 -11.42 8.75 -27.08
CA ASP A 101 -11.23 10.04 -27.73
C ASP A 101 -10.97 11.14 -26.70
N ILE A 102 -9.86 11.85 -26.86
CA ILE A 102 -9.50 12.99 -26.02
C ILE A 102 -10.44 14.14 -26.38
N LYS A 103 -11.09 14.72 -25.37
CA LYS A 103 -11.93 15.92 -25.55
C LYS A 103 -11.09 17.17 -25.70
N ASP A 104 -11.56 18.12 -26.50
CA ASP A 104 -10.87 19.41 -26.73
C ASP A 104 -10.70 20.24 -25.45
N ASP A 105 -11.57 20.05 -24.45
CA ASP A 105 -11.56 20.73 -23.16
C ASP A 105 -10.96 19.87 -22.02
N ALA A 106 -10.32 18.75 -22.35
CA ALA A 106 -9.73 17.86 -21.35
C ALA A 106 -8.62 18.58 -20.55
N THR A 107 -8.74 18.54 -19.22
CA THR A 107 -7.73 19.09 -18.31
C THR A 107 -6.60 18.11 -18.09
N ILE A 108 -5.37 18.61 -17.98
CA ILE A 108 -4.20 17.81 -17.58
C ILE A 108 -4.13 17.77 -16.05
N ASN A 109 -4.02 16.56 -15.49
CA ASN A 109 -3.76 16.38 -14.06
C ASN A 109 -2.24 16.36 -13.80
N THR A 110 -1.82 16.77 -12.60
CA THR A 110 -0.39 16.78 -12.20
C THR A 110 0.18 15.38 -11.96
N GLU A 111 -0.65 14.35 -11.97
CA GLU A 111 -0.31 12.99 -11.63
C GLU A 111 -1.18 11.98 -12.38
N SER A 112 -0.72 10.74 -12.41
CA SER A 112 -1.47 9.63 -12.99
C SER A 112 -2.47 9.03 -11.98
N PRO A 113 -3.47 8.25 -12.46
CA PRO A 113 -4.36 7.51 -11.59
C PRO A 113 -3.63 6.58 -10.62
N ALA A 114 -2.56 5.89 -11.05
CA ALA A 114 -1.85 4.97 -10.17
C ALA A 114 -1.17 5.67 -8.99
N TRP A 115 -0.59 6.86 -9.19
CA TRP A 115 -0.02 7.67 -8.10
C TRP A 115 -1.09 8.15 -7.09
N ALA A 116 -2.32 8.40 -7.54
CA ALA A 116 -3.43 8.68 -6.63
C ALA A 116 -3.80 7.45 -5.79
N PHE A 117 -3.83 6.26 -6.39
CA PHE A 117 -4.05 5.01 -5.66
C PHE A 117 -2.88 4.62 -4.76
N ASP A 118 -1.65 5.03 -5.10
CA ASP A 118 -0.48 4.84 -4.25
C ASP A 118 -0.67 5.51 -2.89
N ARG A 119 -1.03 6.80 -2.91
CA ARG A 119 -1.32 7.55 -1.69
C ARG A 119 -2.56 7.03 -0.98
N LEU A 120 -3.59 6.62 -1.72
CA LEU A 120 -4.79 6.05 -1.12
C LEU A 120 -4.47 4.78 -0.32
N SER A 121 -3.59 3.92 -0.83
CA SER A 121 -3.12 2.73 -0.14
C SER A 121 -2.41 3.06 1.18
N ILE A 122 -1.53 4.06 1.18
CA ILE A 122 -0.87 4.55 2.41
C ILE A 122 -1.89 5.15 3.40
N LEU A 123 -2.89 5.89 2.91
CA LEU A 123 -3.95 6.44 3.76
C LEU A 123 -4.78 5.32 4.40
N ALA A 124 -5.09 4.25 3.66
CA ALA A 124 -5.80 3.09 4.21
C ALA A 124 -5.00 2.43 5.35
N LEU A 125 -3.68 2.27 5.17
CA LEU A 125 -2.79 1.71 6.20
C LEU A 125 -2.68 2.63 7.43
N LYS A 126 -2.55 3.94 7.22
CA LYS A 126 -2.58 4.94 8.31
C LYS A 126 -3.88 4.88 9.10
N ILE A 127 -5.03 4.76 8.43
CA ILE A 127 -6.34 4.64 9.09
C ILE A 127 -6.40 3.36 9.94
N TYR A 128 -5.86 2.25 9.44
CA TYR A 128 -5.79 1.01 10.20
C TYR A 128 -4.99 1.18 11.50
N HIS A 129 -3.73 1.64 11.41
CA HIS A 129 -2.89 1.82 12.61
C HIS A 129 -3.40 2.91 13.56
N MET A 130 -4.01 3.99 13.05
CA MET A 130 -4.66 4.99 13.91
C MET A 130 -5.82 4.39 14.72
N ARG A 131 -6.59 3.46 14.14
CA ARG A 131 -7.65 2.74 14.87
C ARG A 131 -7.07 1.82 15.93
N GLU A 132 -6.02 1.07 15.60
CA GLU A 132 -5.32 0.23 16.58
C GLU A 132 -4.84 1.05 17.79
N GLU A 133 -4.24 2.22 17.56
CA GLU A 133 -3.81 3.12 18.64
C GLU A 133 -4.98 3.70 19.44
N ALA A 134 -6.07 4.10 18.78
CA ALA A 134 -7.26 4.64 19.45
C ALA A 134 -7.97 3.59 20.34
N ASP A 135 -7.96 2.33 19.91
CA ASP A 135 -8.61 1.21 20.60
C ASP A 135 -7.72 0.59 21.70
N ARG A 136 -6.45 1.00 21.84
CA ARG A 136 -5.58 0.54 22.94
C ARG A 136 -6.20 0.89 24.29
N LYS A 137 -6.40 -0.12 25.13
CA LYS A 137 -7.00 0.02 26.48
C LYS A 137 -6.17 0.92 27.42
N ASP A 138 -4.85 0.99 27.19
CA ASP A 138 -3.90 1.84 27.92
C ASP A 138 -3.73 3.24 27.33
N ALA A 139 -4.48 3.60 26.29
CA ALA A 139 -4.52 4.96 25.80
C ALA A 139 -5.01 5.88 26.92
N SER A 140 -4.09 6.71 27.43
CA SER A 140 -4.38 7.70 28.47
C SER A 140 -5.63 8.51 28.08
N LYS A 141 -6.42 8.94 29.06
CA LYS A 141 -7.67 9.72 28.84
C LYS A 141 -7.48 10.97 27.95
N ALA A 142 -6.24 11.43 27.75
CA ALA A 142 -5.92 12.56 26.87
C ALA A 142 -6.06 12.26 25.36
N HIS A 143 -6.12 10.99 24.93
CA HIS A 143 -6.25 10.61 23.52
C HIS A 143 -7.66 10.16 23.11
N ARG A 144 -8.65 10.25 24.01
CA ARG A 144 -10.07 9.97 23.73
C ARG A 144 -10.87 11.27 23.71
N LEU A 145 -10.62 12.15 22.74
CA LEU A 145 -11.44 13.34 22.47
C LEU A 145 -11.83 13.36 21.00
#